data_AF-R7THF4-F1
#
_entry.id   AF-R7THF4-F1
#
_cell.length_a   1.000
_cell.length_b   1.000
_cell.length_c   1.000
_cell.angle_alpha   90.00
_cell.angle_beta   90.00
_cell.angle_gamma   90.00
#
_symmetry.space_group_name_H-M   'P 1'
#
loop_
_entity.id
_entity.type
_entity.pdbx_description
1 polymer ?
#
loop_
_entity_poly.entity_id
_entity_poly.type
_entity_poly.pdbx_seq_one_letter_code
_entity_poly.pdbx_strand_id
1 'polypeptide(L)'
;GTYVSQDTGACTPCDYGTYQDAAASTSCVSCPNGTSTYHRGAHDSSLCRGVCGAGNFSATGLEPCRPCPRNYIQNEIGQTGCSQC
;
A
#
# COMPACT_ATOMS: atom_id res chain seq x y z
N GLY A 1 5.91 -3.27 -10.88
CA GLY A 1 4.80 -3.71 -11.69
C GLY A 1 4.33 -2.55 -12.49
N THR A 2 4.25 -2.73 -13.80
CA THR A 2 3.67 -1.74 -14.70
C THR A 2 2.69 -2.47 -15.58
N TYR A 3 1.64 -1.78 -15.99
CA TYR A 3 0.70 -2.26 -16.99
C TYR A 3 0.77 -1.38 -18.23
N VAL A 4 0.48 -1.96 -19.38
CA VAL A 4 0.41 -1.24 -20.65
C VAL A 4 -0.95 -0.55 -20.71
N SER A 5 -0.94 0.78 -20.65
CA SER A 5 -2.15 1.59 -20.86
C SER A 5 -2.62 1.43 -22.31
N GLN A 6 -3.87 1.03 -22.51
CA GLN A 6 -4.42 0.82 -23.86
C GLN A 6 -4.60 2.14 -24.64
N ASP A 7 -4.70 3.27 -23.94
CA ASP A 7 -4.88 4.59 -24.56
C ASP A 7 -3.58 5.17 -25.13
N THR A 8 -2.44 4.87 -24.50
CA THR A 8 -1.13 5.48 -24.84
C THR A 8 -0.09 4.46 -25.27
N GLY A 9 -0.31 3.17 -25.05
CA GLY A 9 0.70 2.12 -25.20
C GLY A 9 1.88 2.23 -24.23
N ALA A 10 1.81 3.15 -23.26
CA ALA A 10 2.87 3.39 -22.30
C ALA A 10 2.79 2.41 -21.12
N CYS A 11 3.95 2.08 -20.55
CA CYS A 11 4.04 1.32 -19.31
C CYS A 11 3.76 2.24 -18.11
N THR A 12 2.56 2.15 -17.57
CA THR A 12 2.13 2.93 -16.40
C THR A 12 2.35 2.11 -15.13
N PRO A 13 2.91 2.68 -14.05
CA PRO A 13 3.05 1.97 -12.77
C PRO A 13 1.69 1.70 -12.14
N CYS A 14 1.55 0.53 -11.51
CA CYS A 14 0.36 0.18 -10.74
C CYS A 14 0.11 1.14 -9.58
N ASP A 15 -1.14 1.51 -9.33
CA ASP A 15 -1.48 2.38 -8.21
C ASP A 15 -1.39 1.66 -6.85
N TYR A 16 -1.53 2.42 -5.75
CA TYR A 16 -1.56 1.87 -4.40
C TYR A 16 -2.65 0.80 -4.26
N GLY A 17 -2.34 -0.25 -3.51
CA GLY A 17 -3.26 -1.38 -3.34
C GLY A 17 -3.33 -2.31 -4.54
N THR A 18 -2.48 -2.10 -5.54
CA THR A 18 -2.36 -2.99 -6.70
C THR A 18 -0.90 -3.31 -7.01
N TYR A 19 -0.68 -4.48 -7.61
CA TYR A 19 0.62 -4.96 -8.03
C TYR A 19 0.52 -5.62 -9.41
N GLN A 20 1.67 -5.83 -10.06
CA GLN A 20 1.74 -6.57 -11.31
C GLN A 20 3.09 -7.25 -11.47
N ASP A 21 3.07 -8.58 -11.47
CA ASP A 21 4.22 -9.49 -11.56
C ASP A 21 4.45 -10.04 -12.97
N ALA A 22 3.43 -10.05 -13.83
CA ALA A 22 3.53 -10.47 -15.22
C ALA A 22 3.99 -9.33 -16.16
N ALA A 23 4.91 -9.66 -17.06
CA ALA A 23 5.33 -8.75 -18.13
C ALA A 23 4.23 -8.56 -19.17
N ALA A 24 4.18 -7.36 -19.79
CA ALA A 24 3.20 -6.99 -20.82
C ALA A 24 1.73 -7.12 -20.41
N SER A 25 1.44 -7.10 -19.11
CA SER A 25 0.06 -7.05 -18.63
C SER A 25 -0.62 -5.73 -19.00
N THR A 26 -1.91 -5.77 -19.27
CA THR A 26 -2.74 -4.60 -19.60
C THR A 26 -3.47 -4.01 -18.39
N SER A 27 -3.36 -4.64 -17.21
CA SER A 27 -3.98 -4.18 -15.97
C SER A 27 -3.16 -4.55 -14.74
N CYS A 28 -3.48 -3.96 -13.58
CA CYS A 28 -2.87 -4.32 -12.31
C CYS A 28 -3.79 -5.25 -11.50
N VAL A 29 -3.19 -6.11 -10.69
CA VAL A 29 -3.87 -7.04 -9.79
C VAL A 29 -4.07 -6.37 -8.44
N SER A 30 -5.28 -6.42 -7.90
CA SER A 30 -5.57 -5.88 -6.57
C SER A 30 -4.93 -6.72 -5.46
N CYS A 31 -4.43 -6.04 -4.43
CA CYS A 31 -3.91 -6.67 -3.23
C CYS A 31 -5.02 -7.42 -2.47
N PRO A 32 -4.77 -8.65 -1.99
CA PRO A 32 -5.76 -9.45 -1.27
C PRO A 32 -5.99 -8.96 0.17
N ASN A 33 -7.10 -9.36 0.80
CA ASN A 33 -7.36 -9.16 2.24
C ASN A 33 -7.31 -7.69 2.73
N GLY A 34 -7.63 -6.71 1.87
CA GLY A 34 -7.57 -5.29 2.25
C GLY A 34 -6.15 -4.79 2.57
N THR A 35 -5.14 -5.51 2.09
CA THR A 35 -3.74 -5.08 2.16
C THR A 35 -3.47 -4.01 1.11
N SER A 36 -2.39 -3.26 1.28
CA SER A 36 -1.99 -2.23 0.32
C SER A 36 -0.49 -2.20 0.10
N THR A 37 -0.08 -1.61 -1.01
CA THR A 37 1.33 -1.44 -1.39
C THR A 37 1.86 -0.11 -0.87
N TYR A 38 3.10 -0.10 -0.39
CA TYR A 38 3.72 1.13 0.12
C TYR A 38 3.98 2.17 -0.97
N HIS A 39 4.24 1.71 -2.19
CA HIS A 39 4.59 2.54 -3.32
C HIS A 39 3.86 2.05 -4.56
N ARG A 40 3.67 2.98 -5.50
CA ARG A 40 3.20 2.64 -6.84
C ARG A 40 4.20 1.75 -7.55
N GLY A 41 3.70 0.92 -8.45
CA GLY A 41 4.49 0.02 -9.25
C GLY A 41 4.99 -1.18 -8.47
N ALA A 42 4.21 -1.69 -7.51
CA ALA A 42 4.51 -2.98 -6.90
C ALA A 42 4.58 -4.07 -7.97
N HIS A 43 5.66 -4.86 -7.96
CA HIS A 43 5.90 -5.94 -8.93
C HIS A 43 5.60 -7.33 -8.37
N ASP A 44 5.12 -7.41 -7.13
CA ASP A 44 4.96 -8.68 -6.45
C ASP A 44 3.87 -8.56 -5.40
N SER A 45 3.12 -9.64 -5.22
CA SER A 45 2.07 -9.74 -4.19
C SER A 45 2.62 -9.60 -2.77
N SER A 46 3.90 -9.94 -2.53
CA SER A 46 4.57 -9.79 -1.24
C SER A 46 4.76 -8.32 -0.82
N LEU A 47 4.62 -7.38 -1.75
CA LEU A 47 4.62 -5.95 -1.46
C LEU A 47 3.27 -5.45 -0.94
N CYS A 48 2.21 -6.26 -1.06
CA CYS A 48 0.94 -6.01 -0.41
C CYS A 48 1.06 -6.35 1.08
N ARG A 49 1.04 -5.33 1.92
CA ARG A 49 1.17 -5.45 3.38
C ARG A 49 -0.09 -5.01 4.08
N GLY A 50 -0.33 -5.54 5.29
CA GLY A 50 -1.47 -5.14 6.11
C GLY A 50 -1.45 -3.64 6.40
N VAL A 51 -2.62 -3.00 6.34
CA VAL A 51 -2.78 -1.60 6.75
C VAL A 51 -2.78 -1.51 8.26
N CYS A 52 -2.00 -0.59 8.82
CA CYS A 52 -1.95 -0.41 10.26
C CYS A 52 -3.32 0.06 10.78
N GLY A 53 -3.90 -0.73 11.69
CA GLY A 53 -5.17 -0.40 12.33
C GLY A 53 -5.06 0.76 13.32
N ALA A 54 -6.20 1.24 13.80
CA ALA A 54 -6.25 2.29 14.80
C ALA A 54 -5.39 1.96 16.03
N GLY A 55 -4.72 2.98 16.58
CA GLY A 55 -3.75 2.85 17.66
C GLY A 55 -2.36 2.32 17.26
N ASN A 56 -2.13 1.97 15.99
CA ASN A 56 -0.82 1.55 15.49
C ASN A 56 -0.40 2.31 14.23
N PHE A 57 0.86 2.75 14.18
CA PHE A 57 1.44 3.48 13.06
C PHE A 57 2.65 2.74 12.50
N SER A 58 3.06 3.09 11.29
CA SER A 58 4.39 2.75 10.76
C SER A 58 4.87 3.86 9.83
N ALA A 59 6.15 3.90 9.48
CA ALA A 59 6.64 4.92 8.54
C ALA A 59 5.93 4.90 7.17
N THR A 60 5.27 3.78 6.84
CA THR A 60 4.60 3.53 5.57
C THR A 60 3.09 3.43 5.68
N GLY A 61 2.52 3.49 6.90
CA GLY A 61 1.10 3.16 7.16
C GLY A 61 0.76 1.67 6.99
N LEU A 62 1.75 0.83 6.74
CA LEU A 62 1.61 -0.59 6.47
C LEU A 62 2.51 -1.42 7.40
N GLU A 63 2.28 -2.73 7.47
CA GLU A 63 3.07 -3.61 8.33
C GLU A 63 4.59 -3.60 8.00
N PRO A 64 5.45 -3.76 9.01
CA PRO A 64 5.13 -3.99 10.43
C PRO A 64 4.70 -2.71 11.17
N CYS A 65 3.56 -2.79 11.86
CA CYS A 65 2.99 -1.68 12.61
C CYS A 65 3.52 -1.63 14.05
N ARG A 66 3.59 -0.43 14.61
CA ARG A 66 4.03 -0.18 15.98
C ARG A 66 2.94 0.55 16.75
N PRO A 67 2.71 0.21 18.03
CA PRO A 67 1.71 0.89 18.83
C PRO A 67 2.09 2.36 19.05
N CYS A 68 1.08 3.23 19.10
CA CYS A 68 1.27 4.63 19.45
C CYS A 68 1.85 4.76 20.88
N PRO A 69 2.78 5.71 21.11
CA PRO A 69 3.31 6.00 22.44
C PRO A 69 2.22 6.56 23.35
N ARG A 70 2.46 6.52 24.69
CA ARG A 70 1.54 7.10 25.68
C ARG A 70 1.25 8.57 25.36
N ASN A 71 -0.02 8.95 25.48
CA ASN A 71 -0.58 10.27 25.11
C ASN A 71 -0.63 10.57 23.60
N TYR A 72 -0.47 9.56 22.74
CA TYR A 72 -0.72 9.68 21.31
C TYR A 72 -1.81 8.70 20.87
N ILE A 73 -2.69 9.14 19.99
CA ILE A 73 -3.78 8.37 19.41
C ILE A 73 -3.66 8.34 17.88
N GLN A 74 -4.13 7.25 17.29
CA GLN A 74 -4.32 7.15 15.86
C GLN A 74 -5.73 6.63 15.61
N ASN A 75 -6.59 7.50 15.10
CA ASN A 75 -8.01 7.20 14.90
C ASN A 75 -8.31 6.63 13.50
N GLU A 76 -7.34 6.69 12.58
CA GLU A 76 -7.52 6.26 11.18
C GLU A 76 -6.60 5.08 10.82
N ILE A 77 -7.03 4.28 9.84
CA ILE A 77 -6.23 3.20 9.28
C ILE A 77 -5.14 3.76 8.36
N GLY A 78 -3.96 3.17 8.40
CA GLY A 78 -2.88 3.50 7.46
C GLY A 78 -2.14 4.80 7.73
N GLN A 79 -2.26 5.38 8.94
CA GLN A 79 -1.49 6.57 9.26
C GLN A 79 -0.01 6.27 9.43
N THR A 80 0.79 7.24 9.03
CA THR A 80 2.24 7.19 9.11
C THR A 80 2.81 7.69 10.45
N GLY A 81 1.94 8.18 11.33
CA GLY A 81 2.26 8.69 12.64
C GLY A 81 1.03 8.73 13.54
N CYS A 82 1.27 9.03 14.82
CA CYS A 82 0.20 9.21 15.81
C CYS A 82 0.05 10.70 16.14
N SER A 83 -1.17 11.12 16.40
CA SER A 83 -1.50 12.47 16.85
C SER A 83 -1.49 12.53 18.37
N GLN A 84 -0.96 13.59 18.96
CA GLN A 84 -1.03 13.77 20.41
C GLN A 84 -2.50 13.94 20.83
N CYS A 85 -2.88 13.31 21.95
CA CYS A 85 -4.21 13.40 22.55
C CYS A 85 -4.53 14.81 23.06
#